data_AF-A0A6G7XJB5-F1
#
_entry.id   AF-A0A6G7XJB5-F1
#
_cell.length_a   1.000
_cell.length_b   1.000
_cell.length_c   1.000
_cell.angle_alpha   90.00
_cell.angle_beta   90.00
_cell.angle_gamma   90.00
#
_symmetry.space_group_name_H-M   'P 1'
#
loop_
_entity.id
_entity.type
_entity.pdbx_description
1 polymer ?
#
loop_
_entity_poly.entity_id
_entity_poly.type
_entity_poly.pdbx_seq_one_letter_code
_entity_poly.pdbx_strand_id
1 'polypeptide(L)'
;MTITDDELDAQLRALARPTPGIDPAAALSLTREATDFTGKRRRCGKWLIPTGLLAAGLLAIPTTAVATRIFEAQTGEFSAETTESEAGNEWVYTGSPDYEEYLVSIAPRHLPTPAGFSWEAEAAAFTTWHQNSYVEDATLICDFENTLWQAWIAEWIKADREGDDKAREIAMDVLREAPSWPNIASSDGGGIRYAMWAFVARMNVADPGARSIAAQALAERETGYISRADRLIELQISDSPPAAELLAARGPAFHSLLAAWDHRDRQNLITEILADSSSFSTHNDTSAGSPYWDDYGRALIEIATAAGVPDPAAAVGRSRLGPNIWKGEVVWNGDLATDGDAE
;
A
#
# COMPACT_ATOMS: atom_id res chain seq x y z
N MET A 1 -8.51 -34.71 -35.02
CA MET A 1 -7.08 -35.06 -34.95
C MET A 1 -6.66 -34.80 -33.53
N THR A 2 -6.43 -35.84 -32.74
CA THR A 2 -6.03 -35.76 -31.33
C THR A 2 -4.50 -35.67 -31.28
N ILE A 3 -3.98 -34.53 -30.82
CA ILE A 3 -2.55 -34.36 -30.53
C ILE A 3 -2.18 -35.37 -29.43
N THR A 4 -1.08 -36.09 -29.63
CA THR A 4 -0.58 -37.03 -28.63
C THR A 4 0.19 -36.27 -27.54
N ASP A 5 0.25 -36.83 -26.33
CA ASP A 5 0.99 -36.21 -25.23
C ASP A 5 2.46 -35.97 -25.59
N ASP A 6 3.07 -36.88 -26.37
CA ASP A 6 4.44 -36.71 -26.87
C ASP A 6 4.60 -35.53 -27.83
N GLU A 7 3.58 -35.24 -28.66
CA GLU A 7 3.56 -34.07 -29.53
C GLU A 7 3.38 -32.77 -28.74
N LEU A 8 2.56 -32.78 -27.70
CA LEU A 8 2.39 -31.65 -26.78
C LEU A 8 3.69 -31.34 -26.03
N ASP A 9 4.37 -32.39 -25.55
CA ASP A 9 5.61 -32.28 -24.79
C ASP A 9 6.78 -31.81 -25.66
N ALA A 10 6.81 -32.25 -26.92
CA ALA A 10 7.76 -31.75 -27.92
C ALA A 10 7.51 -30.28 -28.27
N GLN A 11 6.24 -29.85 -28.37
CA GLN A 11 5.88 -28.45 -28.61
C GLN A 11 6.23 -27.56 -27.41
N LEU A 12 6.01 -28.03 -26.18
CA LEU A 12 6.39 -27.31 -24.96
C LEU A 12 7.92 -27.16 -24.83
N ARG A 13 8.68 -28.22 -25.17
CA ARG A 13 10.15 -28.14 -25.24
C ARG A 13 10.65 -27.21 -26.34
N ALA A 14 9.94 -27.13 -27.47
CA ALA A 14 10.29 -26.19 -28.54
C ALA A 14 9.98 -24.72 -28.18
N LEU A 15 9.01 -24.48 -27.29
CA LEU A 15 8.64 -23.15 -26.79
C LEU A 15 9.48 -22.69 -25.58
N ALA A 16 10.08 -23.62 -24.84
CA ALA A 16 11.02 -23.33 -23.77
C ALA A 16 12.36 -22.82 -24.35
N ARG A 17 12.43 -21.52 -24.65
CA ARG A 17 13.69 -20.86 -25.01
C ARG A 17 14.68 -20.96 -23.83
N PRO A 18 16.00 -21.18 -24.10
CA PRO A 18 17.01 -21.09 -23.06
C PRO A 18 17.07 -19.65 -22.54
N THR A 19 16.95 -19.51 -21.21
CA THR A 19 17.10 -18.24 -20.49
C THR A 19 18.44 -17.59 -20.88
N PRO A 20 18.48 -16.31 -21.30
CA PRO A 20 19.75 -15.63 -21.50
C PRO A 20 20.45 -15.53 -20.15
N GLY A 21 21.58 -16.23 -20.02
CA GLY A 21 22.43 -16.14 -18.85
C GLY A 21 22.98 -14.73 -18.74
N ILE A 22 22.63 -14.03 -17.66
CA ILE A 22 23.19 -12.72 -17.33
C ILE A 22 24.68 -12.93 -17.04
N ASP A 23 25.54 -12.23 -17.78
CA ASP A 23 26.98 -12.22 -17.57
C ASP A 23 27.29 -11.73 -16.14
N PRO A 24 27.86 -12.58 -15.26
CA PRO A 24 28.17 -12.21 -13.88
C PRO A 24 29.10 -10.99 -13.80
N ALA A 25 29.94 -10.75 -14.82
CA ALA A 25 30.82 -9.60 -14.86
C ALA A 25 30.05 -8.28 -15.09
N ALA A 26 28.96 -8.33 -15.89
CA ALA A 26 28.06 -7.18 -16.10
C ALA A 26 27.22 -6.89 -14.86
N ALA A 27 26.74 -7.93 -14.16
CA ALA A 27 26.05 -7.77 -12.88
C ALA A 27 26.95 -7.13 -11.81
N LEU A 28 28.25 -7.47 -11.82
CA LEU A 28 29.24 -6.92 -10.89
C LEU A 28 29.70 -5.50 -11.23
N SER A 29 29.71 -5.11 -12.51
CA SER A 29 30.01 -3.72 -12.89
C SER A 29 28.85 -2.79 -12.53
N LEU A 30 27.61 -3.24 -12.72
CA LEU A 30 26.40 -2.49 -12.35
C LEU A 30 26.29 -2.28 -10.84
N THR A 31 26.67 -3.28 -10.03
CA THR A 31 26.70 -3.12 -8.56
C THR A 31 27.81 -2.17 -8.10
N ARG A 32 28.96 -2.15 -8.78
CA ARG A 32 30.06 -1.20 -8.46
C ARG A 32 29.72 0.23 -8.86
N GLU A 33 29.07 0.42 -10.00
CA GLU A 33 28.63 1.73 -10.48
C GLU A 33 27.52 2.30 -9.57
N ALA A 34 26.61 1.45 -9.07
CA ALA A 34 25.61 1.84 -8.07
C ALA A 34 26.23 2.25 -6.71
N THR A 35 27.34 1.63 -6.30
CA THR A 35 28.02 2.02 -5.04
C THR A 35 28.76 3.36 -5.13
N ASP A 36 29.27 3.74 -6.31
CA ASP A 36 30.08 4.97 -6.46
C ASP A 36 29.22 6.26 -6.44
N PHE A 37 27.91 6.18 -6.67
CA PHE A 37 27.00 7.33 -6.60
C PHE A 37 26.63 7.76 -5.16
N THR A 38 26.98 6.97 -4.14
CA THR A 38 26.60 7.26 -2.73
C THR A 38 27.51 8.28 -2.03
N GLY A 39 28.52 8.82 -2.71
CA GLY A 39 29.52 9.70 -2.12
C GLY A 39 29.46 11.16 -2.54
N LYS A 40 28.39 11.92 -2.21
CA LYS A 40 28.43 13.40 -2.06
C LYS A 40 27.14 14.02 -1.47
N ARG A 41 27.22 14.36 -0.18
CA ARG A 41 26.36 15.25 0.65
C ARG A 41 25.75 16.48 -0.07
N ARG A 42 24.55 16.94 0.37
CA ARG A 42 24.36 18.10 1.29
C ARG A 42 22.88 18.46 1.59
N ARG A 43 22.70 19.01 2.81
CA ARG A 43 21.49 19.49 3.54
C ARG A 43 20.59 20.50 2.79
N CYS A 44 19.29 20.45 3.14
CA CYS A 44 18.31 21.53 3.48
C CYS A 44 16.90 21.04 3.08
N GLY A 45 15.81 21.13 3.85
CA GLY A 45 15.35 22.22 4.71
C GLY A 45 14.28 23.04 3.98
N LYS A 46 12.99 22.66 4.12
CA LYS A 46 11.71 23.30 3.71
C LYS A 46 11.70 24.26 2.49
N TRP A 47 10.79 24.00 1.52
CA TRP A 47 9.91 24.93 0.75
C TRP A 47 9.77 24.58 -0.76
N LEU A 48 8.52 24.68 -1.25
CA LEU A 48 7.97 25.10 -2.57
C LEU A 48 8.84 25.03 -3.86
N ILE A 49 8.36 24.21 -4.83
CA ILE A 49 8.38 24.18 -6.34
C ILE A 49 9.15 25.36 -7.04
N PRO A 50 9.92 25.24 -8.18
CA PRO A 50 9.54 24.57 -9.45
C PRO A 50 10.63 24.11 -10.49
N THR A 51 10.19 23.36 -11.54
CA THR A 51 10.74 23.16 -12.92
C THR A 51 12.23 22.81 -13.18
N GLY A 52 12.45 21.61 -13.74
CA GLY A 52 13.22 21.37 -14.98
C GLY A 52 14.69 20.96 -14.88
N LEU A 53 15.02 19.73 -15.31
CA LEU A 53 16.01 19.44 -16.37
C LEU A 53 16.13 17.95 -16.71
N LEU A 54 15.96 17.68 -18.01
CA LEU A 54 16.36 16.51 -18.79
C LEU A 54 17.66 15.80 -18.32
N ALA A 55 17.58 14.48 -18.15
CA ALA A 55 18.66 13.56 -18.52
C ALA A 55 18.11 12.16 -18.84
N ALA A 56 18.35 11.72 -20.08
CA ALA A 56 17.99 10.41 -20.60
C ALA A 56 18.97 9.32 -20.16
N GLY A 57 18.45 8.08 -20.03
CA GLY A 57 19.20 6.81 -19.90
C GLY A 57 19.23 6.29 -18.46
N LEU A 58 19.02 5.02 -18.15
CA LEU A 58 19.08 3.78 -18.92
C LEU A 58 18.23 2.70 -18.22
N LEU A 59 17.69 1.80 -19.05
CA LEU A 59 16.89 0.61 -18.72
C LEU A 59 17.54 -0.31 -17.68
N ALA A 60 16.77 -0.74 -16.67
CA ALA A 60 16.70 -2.14 -16.21
C ALA A 60 15.63 -2.35 -15.12
N ILE A 61 14.37 -2.58 -15.51
CA ILE A 61 13.37 -3.23 -14.64
C ILE A 61 12.70 -4.33 -15.49
N PRO A 62 12.50 -5.55 -14.95
CA PRO A 62 12.01 -6.67 -15.74
C PRO A 62 10.52 -6.48 -16.03
N THR A 63 10.23 -5.95 -17.22
CA THR A 63 8.89 -5.84 -17.78
C THR A 63 8.45 -7.20 -18.30
N THR A 64 7.56 -7.86 -17.58
CA THR A 64 6.65 -8.83 -18.17
C THR A 64 5.73 -8.08 -19.15
N ALA A 65 6.12 -8.05 -20.43
CA ALA A 65 5.28 -7.89 -21.61
C ALA A 65 4.03 -6.98 -21.47
N VAL A 66 4.20 -5.72 -21.07
CA VAL A 66 3.26 -4.67 -21.44
C VAL A 66 3.73 -4.16 -22.79
N ALA A 67 2.95 -4.39 -23.85
CA ALA A 67 3.13 -3.66 -25.10
C ALA A 67 2.99 -2.17 -24.74
N THR A 68 4.10 -1.43 -24.70
CA THR A 68 4.16 -0.07 -24.18
C THR A 68 3.32 0.87 -25.04
N ARG A 69 2.06 1.05 -24.64
CA ARG A 69 1.37 2.30 -24.92
C ARG A 69 2.08 3.34 -24.07
N ILE A 70 2.69 4.31 -24.72
CA ILE A 70 3.26 5.48 -24.06
C ILE A 70 2.09 6.43 -23.87
N PHE A 71 1.69 6.64 -22.62
CA PHE A 71 0.66 7.61 -22.28
C PHE A 71 1.29 9.00 -22.12
N GLU A 72 0.57 10.07 -22.45
CA GLU A 72 0.96 11.45 -22.14
C GLU A 72 1.02 11.67 -20.61
N ALA A 73 0.21 10.92 -19.85
CA ALA A 73 0.28 10.87 -18.40
C ALA A 73 1.65 10.41 -17.85
N GLN A 74 2.40 9.61 -18.61
CA GLN A 74 3.72 9.15 -18.21
C GLN A 74 4.76 10.25 -18.42
N THR A 75 5.43 10.66 -17.34
CA THR A 75 6.42 11.74 -17.41
C THR A 75 7.81 11.23 -17.78
N GLY A 76 8.08 9.93 -17.57
CA GLY A 76 9.42 9.34 -17.63
C GLY A 76 10.37 9.82 -16.52
N GLU A 77 9.87 10.57 -15.53
CA GLU A 77 10.61 10.97 -14.33
C GLU A 77 10.38 9.93 -13.23
N PHE A 78 11.48 9.35 -12.74
CA PHE A 78 11.43 8.31 -11.72
C PHE A 78 11.93 8.86 -10.38
N SER A 79 11.25 8.48 -9.30
CA SER A 79 11.65 8.78 -7.95
C SER A 79 13.01 8.17 -7.63
N ALA A 80 13.82 8.93 -6.88
CA ALA A 80 14.94 8.37 -6.14
C ALA A 80 14.42 7.71 -4.85
N GLU A 81 15.16 6.76 -4.30
CA GLU A 81 14.85 6.21 -2.99
C GLU A 81 14.89 7.33 -1.94
N THR A 82 13.77 7.56 -1.26
CA THR A 82 13.67 8.46 -0.11
C THR A 82 12.88 7.78 1.01
N THR A 83 12.67 8.48 2.13
CA THR A 83 11.76 8.01 3.18
C THR A 83 10.29 7.99 2.74
N GLU A 84 9.94 8.69 1.66
CA GLU A 84 8.56 8.88 1.18
C GLU A 84 8.33 8.35 -0.24
N SER A 85 9.39 7.86 -0.90
CA SER A 85 9.36 7.38 -2.29
C SER A 85 10.28 6.18 -2.45
N GLU A 86 9.84 5.13 -3.14
CA GLU A 86 10.72 4.01 -3.51
C GLU A 86 11.46 4.31 -4.81
N ALA A 87 12.71 3.88 -4.96
CA ALA A 87 13.42 4.08 -6.22
C ALA A 87 12.75 3.32 -7.37
N GLY A 88 12.54 4.02 -8.48
CA GLY A 88 12.04 3.43 -9.73
C GLY A 88 10.53 3.50 -9.93
N ASN A 89 9.79 4.15 -9.03
CA ASN A 89 8.40 4.55 -9.27
C ASN A 89 8.36 5.74 -10.23
N GLU A 90 7.40 5.75 -11.14
CA GLU A 90 7.24 6.85 -12.10
C GLU A 90 6.33 7.94 -11.52
N TRP A 91 6.72 9.21 -11.67
CA TRP A 91 5.82 10.33 -11.48
C TRP A 91 4.85 10.42 -12.67
N VAL A 92 3.55 10.47 -12.38
CA VAL A 92 2.48 10.50 -13.37
C VAL A 92 1.83 11.87 -13.34
N TYR A 93 1.69 12.51 -14.51
CA TYR A 93 0.96 13.77 -14.62
C TYR A 93 -0.53 13.51 -14.83
N THR A 94 -1.33 13.83 -13.83
CA THR A 94 -2.76 13.50 -13.76
C THR A 94 -3.67 14.48 -14.52
N GLY A 95 -3.10 15.57 -15.03
CA GLY A 95 -3.80 16.52 -15.91
C GLY A 95 -3.85 16.09 -17.38
N SER A 96 -3.27 14.94 -17.72
CA SER A 96 -3.17 14.46 -19.11
C SER A 96 -4.51 13.95 -19.63
N PRO A 97 -4.85 14.17 -20.92
CA PRO A 97 -6.11 13.70 -21.50
C PRO A 97 -6.30 12.18 -21.45
N ASP A 98 -5.21 11.41 -21.35
CA ASP A 98 -5.20 9.95 -21.32
C ASP A 98 -4.93 9.35 -19.93
N TYR A 99 -5.06 10.17 -18.87
CA TYR A 99 -4.83 9.75 -17.49
C TYR A 99 -5.78 8.62 -17.06
N GLU A 100 -7.05 8.64 -17.49
CA GLU A 100 -8.00 7.57 -17.19
C GLU A 100 -7.56 6.24 -17.82
N GLU A 101 -7.15 6.25 -19.09
CA GLU A 101 -6.65 5.05 -19.77
C GLU A 101 -5.35 4.54 -19.14
N TYR A 102 -4.49 5.45 -18.67
CA TYR A 102 -3.30 5.10 -17.90
C TYR A 102 -3.67 4.39 -16.59
N LEU A 103 -4.60 4.94 -15.80
CA LEU A 103 -5.09 4.33 -14.56
C LEU A 103 -5.64 2.91 -14.79
N VAL A 104 -6.44 2.73 -15.83
CA VAL A 104 -6.99 1.40 -16.20
C VAL A 104 -5.87 0.40 -16.55
N SER A 105 -4.74 0.88 -17.09
CA SER A 105 -3.61 0.06 -17.49
C SER A 105 -2.77 -0.44 -16.31
N ILE A 106 -2.69 0.34 -15.22
CA ILE A 106 -1.92 -0.01 -14.02
C ILE A 106 -2.74 -0.71 -12.94
N ALA A 107 -4.06 -0.85 -13.12
CA ALA A 107 -4.94 -1.54 -12.18
C ALA A 107 -4.41 -2.96 -11.84
N PRO A 108 -4.33 -3.35 -10.56
CA PRO A 108 -3.71 -4.60 -10.12
C PRO A 108 -4.60 -5.82 -10.36
N ARG A 109 -4.88 -6.14 -11.63
CA ARG A 109 -5.82 -7.19 -12.08
C ARG A 109 -5.48 -8.62 -11.66
N HIS A 110 -4.29 -8.82 -11.11
CA HIS A 110 -3.88 -10.11 -10.54
C HIS A 110 -4.48 -10.36 -9.15
N LEU A 111 -4.98 -9.32 -8.47
CA LEU A 111 -5.63 -9.44 -7.17
C LEU A 111 -7.07 -9.98 -7.30
N PRO A 112 -7.53 -10.77 -6.32
CA PRO A 112 -8.89 -11.33 -6.34
C PRO A 112 -9.93 -10.22 -6.16
N THR A 113 -10.96 -10.22 -7.02
CA THR A 113 -12.03 -9.22 -7.00
C THR A 113 -13.37 -9.84 -6.60
N PRO A 114 -14.22 -9.11 -5.86
CA PRO A 114 -15.57 -9.58 -5.58
C PRO A 114 -16.44 -9.53 -6.85
N ALA A 115 -17.53 -10.29 -6.86
CA ALA A 115 -18.42 -10.34 -8.00
C ALA A 115 -19.00 -8.95 -8.32
N GLY A 116 -18.86 -8.51 -9.58
CA GLY A 116 -19.37 -7.22 -10.03
C GLY A 116 -18.43 -6.02 -9.82
N PHE A 117 -17.24 -6.24 -9.25
CA PHE A 117 -16.20 -5.21 -9.15
C PHE A 117 -15.68 -4.82 -10.55
N SER A 118 -15.43 -3.53 -10.79
CA SER A 118 -14.91 -3.01 -12.06
C SER A 118 -13.75 -2.04 -11.82
N TRP A 119 -12.55 -2.45 -12.27
CA TRP A 119 -11.37 -1.60 -12.24
C TRP A 119 -11.55 -0.30 -13.04
N GLU A 120 -12.29 -0.38 -14.14
CA GLU A 120 -12.59 0.77 -15.00
C GLU A 120 -13.48 1.79 -14.28
N ALA A 121 -14.47 1.32 -13.53
CA ALA A 121 -15.33 2.21 -12.75
C ALA A 121 -14.59 2.87 -11.57
N GLU A 122 -13.66 2.16 -10.93
CA GLU A 122 -12.80 2.76 -9.90
C GLU A 122 -11.80 3.76 -10.50
N ALA A 123 -11.18 3.42 -11.65
CA ALA A 123 -10.26 4.30 -12.35
C ALA A 123 -10.91 5.65 -12.73
N ALA A 124 -12.15 5.61 -13.22
CA ALA A 124 -12.92 6.82 -13.53
C ALA A 124 -13.09 7.72 -12.29
N ALA A 125 -13.28 7.15 -11.09
CA ALA A 125 -13.40 7.94 -9.87
C ALA A 125 -12.06 8.60 -9.48
N PHE A 126 -10.92 7.92 -9.65
CA PHE A 126 -9.60 8.47 -9.31
C PHE A 126 -9.22 9.70 -10.14
N THR A 127 -9.76 9.85 -11.35
CA THR A 127 -9.58 11.09 -12.14
C THR A 127 -10.10 12.33 -11.41
N THR A 128 -11.01 12.17 -10.44
CA THR A 128 -11.50 13.27 -9.60
C THR A 128 -10.65 13.49 -8.35
N TRP A 129 -9.95 12.47 -7.86
CA TRP A 129 -9.11 12.56 -6.66
C TRP A 129 -7.82 13.31 -6.94
N HIS A 130 -7.19 12.97 -8.06
CA HIS A 130 -5.88 13.48 -8.44
C HIS A 130 -6.03 14.35 -9.68
N GLN A 131 -6.40 15.62 -9.51
CA GLN A 131 -6.56 16.55 -10.63
C GLN A 131 -5.36 17.49 -10.78
N ASN A 132 -4.78 17.52 -11.99
CA ASN A 132 -3.73 18.45 -12.37
C ASN A 132 -2.50 18.43 -11.43
N SER A 133 -2.12 17.26 -10.96
CA SER A 133 -1.01 17.03 -10.04
C SER A 133 0.00 16.04 -10.60
N TYR A 134 1.12 15.87 -9.89
CA TYR A 134 2.07 14.79 -10.11
C TYR A 134 1.93 13.79 -8.95
N VAL A 135 1.73 12.52 -9.27
CA VAL A 135 1.53 11.44 -8.30
C VAL A 135 2.38 10.25 -8.71
N GLU A 136 3.04 9.58 -7.76
CA GLU A 136 3.77 8.35 -8.06
C GLU A 136 2.80 7.22 -8.43
N ASP A 137 3.17 6.42 -9.44
CA ASP A 137 2.40 5.25 -9.88
C ASP A 137 2.13 4.27 -8.73
N ALA A 138 3.09 4.03 -7.83
CA ALA A 138 2.88 3.21 -6.64
C ALA A 138 1.78 3.74 -5.72
N THR A 139 1.62 5.07 -5.59
CA THR A 139 0.51 5.66 -4.83
C THR A 139 -0.82 5.36 -5.52
N LEU A 140 -0.87 5.48 -6.86
CA LEU A 140 -2.08 5.16 -7.63
C LEU A 140 -2.46 3.67 -7.53
N ILE A 141 -1.47 2.77 -7.53
CA ILE A 141 -1.72 1.34 -7.33
C ILE A 141 -2.15 1.06 -5.88
N CYS A 142 -1.58 1.74 -4.88
CA CYS A 142 -2.03 1.67 -3.50
C CYS A 142 -3.49 2.12 -3.36
N ASP A 143 -3.91 3.17 -4.07
CA ASP A 143 -5.31 3.60 -4.09
C ASP A 143 -6.23 2.51 -4.65
N PHE A 144 -5.82 1.81 -5.73
CA PHE A 144 -6.56 0.65 -6.24
C PHE A 144 -6.66 -0.48 -5.20
N GLU A 145 -5.55 -0.82 -4.55
CA GLU A 145 -5.52 -1.81 -3.47
C GLU A 145 -6.47 -1.40 -2.32
N ASN A 146 -6.50 -0.13 -1.93
CA ASN A 146 -7.40 0.38 -0.90
C ASN A 146 -8.89 0.30 -1.32
N THR A 147 -9.23 0.60 -2.57
CA THR A 147 -10.63 0.42 -3.05
C THR A 147 -11.05 -1.06 -3.07
N LEU A 148 -10.13 -1.96 -3.45
CA LEU A 148 -10.40 -3.39 -3.42
C LEU A 148 -10.60 -3.90 -1.98
N TRP A 149 -9.81 -3.40 -1.03
CA TRP A 149 -9.99 -3.65 0.40
C TRP A 149 -11.39 -3.22 0.87
N GLN A 150 -11.83 -2.01 0.51
CA GLN A 150 -13.16 -1.51 0.84
C GLN A 150 -14.29 -2.38 0.26
N ALA A 151 -14.13 -2.83 -0.99
CA ALA A 151 -15.10 -3.73 -1.63
C ALA A 151 -15.24 -5.06 -0.88
N TRP A 152 -14.14 -5.66 -0.43
CA TRP A 152 -14.17 -6.91 0.32
C TRP A 152 -14.76 -6.76 1.73
N ILE A 153 -14.56 -5.61 2.40
CA ILE A 153 -15.25 -5.32 3.66
C ILE A 153 -16.76 -5.28 3.43
N ALA A 154 -17.21 -4.65 2.35
CA ALA A 154 -18.63 -4.54 2.01
C ALA A 154 -19.26 -5.92 1.76
N GLU A 155 -18.60 -6.78 0.98
CA GLU A 155 -19.06 -8.15 0.71
C GLU A 155 -19.17 -8.99 1.97
N TRP A 156 -18.22 -8.90 2.88
CA TRP A 156 -18.34 -9.63 4.14
C TRP A 156 -19.48 -9.09 5.00
N ILE A 157 -19.63 -7.77 5.18
CA ILE A 157 -20.77 -7.23 5.93
C ILE A 157 -22.10 -7.73 5.37
N LYS A 158 -22.22 -7.76 4.04
CA LYS A 158 -23.38 -8.29 3.34
C LYS A 158 -23.57 -9.79 3.62
N ALA A 159 -22.52 -10.60 3.47
CA ALA A 159 -22.57 -12.03 3.74
C ALA A 159 -22.98 -12.35 5.19
N ASP A 160 -22.49 -11.58 6.17
CA ASP A 160 -22.88 -11.74 7.57
C ASP A 160 -24.36 -11.39 7.81
N ARG A 161 -24.90 -10.38 7.11
CA ARG A 161 -26.33 -10.02 7.18
C ARG A 161 -27.23 -11.08 6.56
N GLU A 162 -26.76 -11.70 5.49
CA GLU A 162 -27.49 -12.74 4.74
C GLU A 162 -27.33 -14.12 5.39
N GLY A 163 -26.40 -14.28 6.33
CA GLY A 163 -26.05 -15.59 6.91
C GLY A 163 -25.34 -16.51 5.91
N ASP A 164 -24.71 -15.95 4.88
CA ASP A 164 -23.94 -16.70 3.88
C ASP A 164 -22.51 -16.95 4.40
N ASP A 165 -22.36 -18.06 5.11
CA ASP A 165 -21.09 -18.48 5.68
C ASP A 165 -19.99 -18.67 4.63
N LYS A 166 -20.36 -19.11 3.42
CA LYS A 166 -19.39 -19.38 2.35
C LYS A 166 -18.88 -18.08 1.74
N ALA A 167 -19.78 -17.16 1.40
CA ALA A 167 -19.40 -15.85 0.88
C ALA A 167 -18.56 -15.07 1.90
N ARG A 168 -18.91 -15.19 3.18
CA ARG A 168 -18.11 -14.62 4.26
C ARG A 168 -16.69 -15.19 4.30
N GLU A 169 -16.53 -16.51 4.27
CA GLU A 169 -15.19 -17.11 4.35
C GLU A 169 -14.32 -16.68 3.18
N ILE A 170 -14.90 -16.60 1.97
CA ILE A 170 -14.18 -16.08 0.78
C ILE A 170 -13.70 -14.64 1.02
N ALA A 171 -14.58 -13.76 1.52
CA ALA A 171 -14.19 -12.39 1.79
C ALA A 171 -13.12 -12.30 2.89
N MET A 172 -13.25 -13.10 3.95
CA MET A 172 -12.27 -13.17 5.03
C MET A 172 -10.90 -13.68 4.57
N ASP A 173 -10.86 -14.71 3.71
CA ASP A 173 -9.63 -15.22 3.13
C ASP A 173 -8.88 -14.12 2.36
N VAL A 174 -9.59 -13.31 1.57
CA VAL A 174 -8.96 -12.21 0.84
C VAL A 174 -8.50 -11.09 1.79
N LEU A 175 -9.31 -10.72 2.78
CA LEU A 175 -8.96 -9.67 3.74
C LEU A 175 -7.76 -10.05 4.62
N ARG A 176 -7.53 -11.34 4.90
CA ARG A 176 -6.33 -11.84 5.59
C ARG A 176 -5.05 -11.57 4.80
N GLU A 177 -5.13 -11.73 3.48
CA GLU A 177 -4.00 -11.51 2.56
C GLU A 177 -3.80 -10.03 2.20
N ALA A 178 -4.85 -9.21 2.29
CA ALA A 178 -4.80 -7.82 1.85
C ALA A 178 -3.65 -6.95 2.41
N PRO A 179 -3.25 -7.07 3.69
CA PRO A 179 -2.12 -6.30 4.20
C PRO A 179 -0.76 -6.70 3.60
N SER A 180 -0.70 -7.80 2.85
CA SER A 180 0.49 -8.23 2.11
C SER A 180 0.51 -7.75 0.66
N TRP A 181 -0.54 -7.06 0.19
CA TRP A 181 -0.57 -6.52 -1.17
C TRP A 181 0.57 -5.51 -1.37
N PRO A 182 1.24 -5.53 -2.54
CA PRO A 182 2.55 -4.91 -2.67
C PRO A 182 2.58 -3.41 -2.31
N ASN A 183 1.58 -2.64 -2.73
CA ASN A 183 1.61 -1.19 -2.57
C ASN A 183 1.06 -0.72 -1.22
N ILE A 184 0.11 -1.45 -0.62
CA ILE A 184 -0.25 -1.30 0.79
C ILE A 184 0.96 -1.62 1.69
N ALA A 185 1.74 -2.64 1.33
CA ALA A 185 2.89 -3.05 2.10
C ALA A 185 4.06 -2.07 2.03
N SER A 186 4.26 -1.40 0.89
CA SER A 186 5.30 -0.39 0.73
C SER A 186 4.91 0.99 1.29
N SER A 187 3.65 1.41 1.16
CA SER A 187 3.27 2.82 1.33
C SER A 187 3.32 3.36 2.77
N ASP A 188 3.30 2.52 3.79
CA ASP A 188 2.79 2.94 5.11
C ASP A 188 3.81 2.84 6.25
N GLY A 189 5.01 2.29 6.02
CA GLY A 189 5.94 2.04 7.13
C GLY A 189 5.35 1.13 8.23
N GLY A 190 4.15 0.56 8.04
CA GLY A 190 3.51 -0.45 8.88
C GLY A 190 2.20 -0.07 9.63
N GLY A 191 1.93 1.21 9.93
CA GLY A 191 0.78 1.58 10.76
C GLY A 191 -0.58 1.04 10.29
N ILE A 192 -0.92 1.24 9.02
CA ILE A 192 -2.11 0.73 8.33
C ILE A 192 -2.11 -0.80 8.29
N ARG A 193 -1.01 -1.48 7.94
CA ARG A 193 -0.98 -2.95 7.90
C ARG A 193 -1.29 -3.59 9.24
N TYR A 194 -0.70 -3.04 10.30
CA TYR A 194 -1.00 -3.46 11.67
C TYR A 194 -2.49 -3.34 11.96
N ALA A 195 -3.06 -2.17 11.68
CA ALA A 195 -4.47 -1.92 11.91
C ALA A 195 -5.34 -2.91 11.13
N MET A 196 -5.06 -3.13 9.84
CA MET A 196 -5.81 -4.08 9.01
C MET A 196 -5.79 -5.49 9.61
N TRP A 197 -4.62 -6.03 9.96
CA TRP A 197 -4.54 -7.35 10.60
C TRP A 197 -5.21 -7.38 11.98
N ALA A 198 -5.09 -6.33 12.80
CA ALA A 198 -5.71 -6.27 14.12
C ALA A 198 -7.24 -6.32 14.00
N PHE A 199 -7.79 -5.65 12.99
CA PHE A 199 -9.19 -5.79 12.63
C PHE A 199 -9.48 -7.23 12.19
N VAL A 200 -8.80 -7.77 11.17
CA VAL A 200 -9.04 -9.13 10.64
C VAL A 200 -8.97 -10.22 11.73
N ALA A 201 -8.03 -10.13 12.67
CA ALA A 201 -7.94 -11.06 13.79
C ALA A 201 -9.20 -11.05 14.68
N ARG A 202 -9.75 -9.87 14.98
CA ARG A 202 -11.02 -9.74 15.73
C ARG A 202 -12.25 -10.16 14.96
N MET A 203 -12.11 -10.28 13.64
CA MET A 203 -13.18 -10.69 12.73
C MET A 203 -13.26 -12.21 12.60
N ASN A 204 -12.19 -12.92 12.96
CA ASN A 204 -12.11 -14.37 12.98
C ASN A 204 -12.68 -14.99 14.27
N VAL A 205 -13.34 -14.22 15.13
CA VAL A 205 -13.94 -14.72 16.37
C VAL A 205 -15.21 -15.54 16.09
N ALA A 206 -15.43 -16.58 16.89
CA ALA A 206 -16.56 -17.49 16.71
C ALA A 206 -17.93 -16.84 17.01
N ASP A 207 -17.96 -15.77 17.81
CA ASP A 207 -19.18 -15.05 18.13
C ASP A 207 -19.64 -14.16 16.95
N PRO A 208 -20.81 -14.42 16.35
CA PRO A 208 -21.29 -13.64 15.20
C PRO A 208 -21.52 -12.17 15.52
N GLY A 209 -21.90 -11.85 16.77
CA GLY A 209 -22.13 -10.48 17.21
C GLY A 209 -20.84 -9.66 17.23
N ALA A 210 -19.80 -10.18 17.89
CA ALA A 210 -18.48 -9.57 17.92
C ALA A 210 -17.88 -9.42 16.52
N ARG A 211 -18.02 -10.44 15.66
CA ARG A 211 -17.57 -10.39 14.28
C ARG A 211 -18.24 -9.26 13.48
N SER A 212 -19.57 -9.17 13.56
CA SER A 212 -20.33 -8.10 12.89
C SER A 212 -19.94 -6.71 13.39
N ILE A 213 -19.73 -6.56 14.70
CA ILE A 213 -19.25 -5.30 15.30
C ILE A 213 -17.87 -4.93 14.77
N ALA A 214 -16.94 -5.88 14.65
CA ALA A 214 -15.61 -5.64 14.10
C ALA A 214 -15.68 -5.21 12.63
N ALA A 215 -16.48 -5.89 11.80
CA ALA A 215 -16.71 -5.54 10.39
C ALA A 215 -17.20 -4.08 10.24
N GLN A 216 -18.17 -3.70 11.06
CA GLN A 216 -18.76 -2.37 11.05
C GLN A 216 -17.80 -1.29 11.60
N ALA A 217 -16.95 -1.62 12.57
CA ALA A 217 -15.91 -0.72 13.07
C ALA A 217 -14.83 -0.45 12.00
N LEU A 218 -14.50 -1.46 11.21
CA LEU A 218 -13.59 -1.27 10.07
C LEU A 218 -14.25 -0.42 8.98
N ALA A 219 -15.52 -0.67 8.64
CA ALA A 219 -16.25 0.19 7.71
C ALA A 219 -16.29 1.66 8.16
N GLU A 220 -16.45 1.91 9.46
CA GLU A 220 -16.36 3.26 10.03
C GLU A 220 -14.97 3.86 9.93
N ARG A 221 -13.89 3.10 10.13
CA ARG A 221 -12.54 3.61 9.93
C ARG A 221 -12.36 4.14 8.51
N GLU A 222 -12.83 3.37 7.53
CA GLU A 222 -12.67 3.70 6.10
C GLU A 222 -13.61 4.82 5.64
N THR A 223 -14.84 4.90 6.17
CA THR A 223 -15.88 5.83 5.66
C THR A 223 -16.22 6.99 6.62
N GLY A 224 -15.89 6.84 7.90
CA GLY A 224 -16.38 7.70 8.98
C GLY A 224 -15.82 9.12 8.99
N TYR A 225 -14.75 9.40 8.24
CA TYR A 225 -14.30 10.78 8.08
C TYR A 225 -15.27 11.59 7.20
N ILE A 226 -15.85 11.00 6.14
CA ILE A 226 -16.86 11.68 5.30
C ILE A 226 -18.11 11.97 6.12
N SER A 227 -18.59 11.01 6.91
CA SER A 227 -19.78 11.21 7.75
C SER A 227 -19.59 12.26 8.84
N ARG A 228 -18.33 12.62 9.16
CA ARG A 228 -17.99 13.65 10.14
C ARG A 228 -17.58 14.98 9.50
N ALA A 229 -17.37 15.03 8.18
CA ALA A 229 -16.80 16.19 7.49
C ALA A 229 -17.62 17.46 7.75
N ASP A 230 -18.94 17.43 7.54
CA ASP A 230 -19.82 18.58 7.76
C ASP A 230 -19.75 19.09 9.21
N ARG A 231 -19.75 18.17 10.18
CA ARG A 231 -19.62 18.52 11.60
C ARG A 231 -18.26 19.13 11.93
N LEU A 232 -17.18 18.66 11.32
CA LEU A 232 -15.85 19.21 11.52
C LEU A 232 -15.71 20.61 10.91
N ILE A 233 -16.35 20.85 9.76
CA ILE A 233 -16.44 22.17 9.12
C ILE A 233 -17.24 23.13 10.00
N GLU A 234 -18.41 22.72 10.49
CA GLU A 234 -19.24 23.51 11.41
C GLU A 234 -18.48 23.92 12.68
N LEU A 235 -17.65 23.01 13.20
CA LEU A 235 -16.81 23.26 14.37
C LEU A 235 -15.52 24.04 14.05
N GLN A 236 -15.28 24.39 12.79
CA GLN A 236 -14.05 25.05 12.31
C GLN A 236 -12.77 24.28 12.67
N ILE A 237 -12.87 22.95 12.68
CA ILE A 237 -11.75 22.04 12.98
C ILE A 237 -11.08 21.57 11.67
N SER A 238 -11.75 21.70 10.52
CA SER A 238 -11.27 21.24 9.23
C SER A 238 -11.66 22.19 8.10
N ASP A 239 -10.73 22.41 7.17
CA ASP A 239 -10.96 23.09 5.88
C ASP A 239 -11.31 22.10 4.75
N SER A 240 -11.66 20.85 5.11
CA SER A 240 -12.07 19.84 4.13
C SER A 240 -13.31 20.28 3.34
N PRO A 241 -13.48 19.82 2.08
CA PRO A 241 -14.73 19.99 1.36
C PRO A 241 -15.92 19.38 2.12
N PRO A 242 -17.16 19.86 1.87
CA PRO A 242 -18.37 19.27 2.44
C PRO A 242 -18.51 17.78 2.13
N ALA A 243 -19.22 17.05 2.99
CA ALA A 243 -19.38 15.60 2.86
C ALA A 243 -19.95 15.18 1.50
N ALA A 244 -20.89 15.95 0.94
CA ALA A 244 -21.48 15.68 -0.37
C ALA A 244 -20.44 15.75 -1.51
N GLU A 245 -19.50 16.69 -1.44
CA GLU A 245 -18.43 16.83 -2.43
C GLU A 245 -17.39 15.71 -2.27
N LEU A 246 -16.97 15.43 -1.04
CA LEU A 246 -16.10 14.30 -0.73
C LEU A 246 -16.69 12.98 -1.20
N LEU A 247 -18.01 12.79 -1.03
CA LEU A 247 -18.72 11.60 -1.45
C LEU A 247 -18.83 11.49 -2.97
N ALA A 248 -19.09 12.60 -3.67
CA ALA A 248 -19.21 12.63 -5.13
C ALA A 248 -17.91 12.26 -5.84
N ALA A 249 -16.76 12.46 -5.20
CA ALA A 249 -15.48 12.04 -5.73
C ALA A 249 -15.24 10.53 -5.60
N ARG A 250 -15.94 9.80 -4.72
CA ARG A 250 -15.60 8.41 -4.37
C ARG A 250 -16.05 7.38 -5.41
N GLY A 251 -15.32 6.28 -5.48
CA GLY A 251 -15.60 5.17 -6.39
C GLY A 251 -16.69 4.21 -5.90
N PRO A 252 -17.17 3.31 -6.77
CA PRO A 252 -18.22 2.33 -6.46
C PRO A 252 -17.96 1.48 -5.22
N ALA A 253 -16.73 1.06 -4.97
CA ALA A 253 -16.35 0.26 -3.80
C ALA A 253 -16.61 1.01 -2.49
N PHE A 254 -16.22 2.28 -2.42
CA PHE A 254 -16.48 3.13 -1.27
C PHE A 254 -17.99 3.30 -1.04
N HIS A 255 -18.77 3.54 -2.11
CA HIS A 255 -20.22 3.66 -2.01
C HIS A 255 -20.88 2.36 -1.52
N SER A 256 -20.38 1.22 -1.98
CA SER A 256 -20.86 -0.10 -1.56
C SER A 256 -20.58 -0.32 -0.07
N LEU A 257 -19.38 0.03 0.39
CA LEU A 257 -19.02 -0.02 1.81
C LEU A 257 -19.86 0.94 2.65
N LEU A 258 -20.05 2.17 2.19
CA LEU A 258 -20.86 3.18 2.87
C LEU A 258 -22.31 2.71 3.03
N ALA A 259 -22.89 2.07 2.01
CA ALA A 259 -24.23 1.50 2.07
C ALA A 259 -24.30 0.26 2.99
N ALA A 260 -23.20 -0.49 3.11
CA ALA A 260 -23.08 -1.61 4.02
C ALA A 260 -22.89 -1.18 5.49
N TRP A 261 -22.32 0.01 5.74
CA TRP A 261 -22.13 0.53 7.09
C TRP A 261 -23.47 0.94 7.73
N ASP A 262 -23.65 0.62 9.02
CA ASP A 262 -24.86 0.96 9.78
C ASP A 262 -24.85 2.35 10.42
N HIS A 263 -23.82 3.15 10.10
CA HIS A 263 -23.61 4.51 10.58
C HIS A 263 -23.55 4.67 12.11
N ARG A 264 -23.23 3.60 12.85
CA ARG A 264 -22.96 3.73 14.29
C ARG A 264 -21.49 4.06 14.52
N ASP A 265 -21.27 5.06 15.37
CA ASP A 265 -19.95 5.44 15.88
C ASP A 265 -19.43 4.37 16.85
N ARG A 266 -18.28 3.80 16.50
CA ARG A 266 -17.50 2.79 17.20
C ARG A 266 -16.06 3.28 17.34
N GLN A 267 -15.84 4.59 17.32
CA GLN A 267 -14.51 5.18 17.46
C GLN A 267 -13.80 4.71 18.73
N ASN A 268 -14.51 4.44 19.83
CA ASN A 268 -13.91 3.88 21.04
C ASN A 268 -13.34 2.47 20.81
N LEU A 269 -14.02 1.61 20.06
CA LEU A 269 -13.52 0.29 19.72
C LEU A 269 -12.32 0.39 18.76
N ILE A 270 -12.39 1.29 17.79
CA ILE A 270 -11.24 1.57 16.90
C ILE A 270 -10.04 2.02 17.74
N THR A 271 -10.25 2.99 18.64
CA THR A 271 -9.20 3.48 19.54
C THR A 271 -8.68 2.36 20.44
N GLU A 272 -9.52 1.47 20.95
CA GLU A 272 -9.07 0.33 21.76
C GLU A 272 -8.21 -0.65 20.95
N ILE A 273 -8.60 -0.95 19.71
CA ILE A 273 -7.82 -1.78 18.76
C ILE A 273 -6.45 -1.15 18.52
N LEU A 274 -6.41 0.18 18.37
CA LEU A 274 -5.19 0.92 18.09
C LEU A 274 -4.39 1.26 19.36
N ALA A 275 -5.01 1.32 20.54
CA ALA A 275 -4.31 1.63 21.79
C ALA A 275 -3.36 0.50 22.17
N ASP A 276 -3.70 -0.74 21.83
CA ASP A 276 -2.78 -1.88 21.92
C ASP A 276 -1.48 -1.60 21.14
N SER A 277 -1.58 -0.87 20.02
CA SER A 277 -0.41 -0.46 19.22
C SER A 277 0.45 0.62 19.88
N SER A 278 -0.13 1.49 20.72
CA SER A 278 0.61 2.52 21.44
C SER A 278 1.50 1.96 22.56
N SER A 279 1.22 0.73 23.03
CA SER A 279 2.04 0.03 24.02
C SER A 279 3.42 -0.38 23.47
N PHE A 280 3.57 -0.46 22.14
CA PHE A 280 4.86 -0.69 21.48
C PHE A 280 5.72 0.59 21.40
N SER A 281 5.17 1.77 21.70
CA SER A 281 5.85 3.07 21.54
C SER A 281 6.22 3.73 22.88
N THR A 282 7.34 3.31 23.48
CA THR A 282 8.05 4.20 24.44
C THR A 282 9.47 4.53 23.99
N HIS A 283 10.00 3.89 22.95
CA HIS A 283 11.33 4.14 22.43
C HIS A 283 11.25 4.85 21.09
N ASN A 284 11.62 6.14 21.09
CA ASN A 284 11.61 7.04 19.95
C ASN A 284 12.80 6.78 18.99
N ASP A 285 13.15 5.52 18.78
CA ASP A 285 14.29 5.13 17.96
C ASP A 285 13.80 4.59 16.61
N THR A 286 13.72 5.50 15.64
CA THR A 286 13.30 5.24 14.26
C THR A 286 14.42 4.63 13.40
N SER A 287 15.58 4.34 13.98
CA SER A 287 16.70 3.75 13.25
C SER A 287 16.42 2.31 12.79
N ALA A 288 16.94 1.93 11.63
CA ALA A 288 16.85 0.56 11.15
C ALA A 288 17.65 -0.39 12.06
N GLY A 289 17.06 -1.53 12.42
CA GLY A 289 17.62 -2.42 13.44
C GLY A 289 17.35 -1.98 14.87
N SER A 290 16.55 -0.92 15.06
CA SER A 290 15.91 -0.63 16.33
C SER A 290 15.08 -1.85 16.76
N PRO A 291 15.14 -2.24 18.05
CA PRO A 291 14.25 -3.25 18.62
C PRO A 291 12.77 -2.97 18.32
N TYR A 292 12.41 -1.70 18.07
CA TYR A 292 11.08 -1.28 17.62
C TYR A 292 10.62 -2.02 16.37
N TRP A 293 11.44 -2.06 15.31
CA TRP A 293 11.03 -2.69 14.05
C TRP A 293 10.96 -4.21 14.14
N ASP A 294 11.78 -4.81 15.01
CA ASP A 294 11.77 -6.25 15.29
C ASP A 294 10.55 -6.65 16.14
N ASP A 295 10.21 -5.85 17.16
CA ASP A 295 9.02 -6.07 17.98
C ASP A 295 7.74 -5.76 17.20
N TYR A 296 7.75 -4.73 16.36
CA TYR A 296 6.69 -4.43 15.42
C TYR A 296 6.49 -5.58 14.40
N GLY A 297 7.56 -6.07 13.77
CA GLY A 297 7.50 -7.22 12.88
C GLY A 297 7.00 -8.48 13.59
N ARG A 298 7.41 -8.72 14.84
CA ARG A 298 6.90 -9.83 15.67
C ARG A 298 5.41 -9.67 15.95
N ALA A 299 4.97 -8.49 16.36
CA ALA A 299 3.56 -8.21 16.64
C ALA A 299 2.70 -8.40 15.38
N LEU A 300 3.17 -7.96 14.22
CA LEU A 300 2.48 -8.23 12.97
C LEU A 300 2.38 -9.73 12.67
N ILE A 301 3.46 -10.48 12.88
CA ILE A 301 3.45 -11.94 12.70
C ILE A 301 2.45 -12.59 13.66
N GLU A 302 2.42 -12.18 14.92
CA GLU A 302 1.48 -12.69 15.93
C GLU A 302 0.03 -12.42 15.54
N ILE A 303 -0.28 -11.21 15.06
CA ILE A 303 -1.62 -10.83 14.65
C ILE A 303 -2.01 -11.53 13.34
N ALA A 304 -1.11 -11.60 12.35
CA ALA A 304 -1.33 -12.35 11.12
C ALA A 304 -1.54 -13.85 11.39
N THR A 305 -0.83 -14.40 12.38
CA THR A 305 -1.05 -15.77 12.86
C THR A 305 -2.44 -15.92 13.47
N ALA A 306 -2.87 -14.98 14.33
CA ALA A 306 -4.20 -14.98 14.92
C ALA A 306 -5.32 -14.79 13.87
N ALA A 307 -5.04 -14.04 12.81
CA ALA A 307 -5.91 -13.86 11.66
C ALA A 307 -6.01 -15.12 10.79
N GLY A 308 -5.10 -16.10 10.94
CA GLY A 308 -5.09 -17.34 10.15
C GLY A 308 -4.38 -17.21 8.80
N VAL A 309 -3.48 -16.25 8.64
CA VAL A 309 -2.66 -16.10 7.42
C VAL A 309 -1.76 -17.35 7.25
N PRO A 310 -1.70 -18.00 6.07
CA PRO A 310 -0.96 -19.26 5.87
C PRO A 310 0.55 -19.16 6.08
N ASP A 311 1.15 -18.02 5.71
CA ASP A 311 2.56 -17.71 5.98
C ASP A 311 2.68 -16.28 6.56
N PRO A 312 2.45 -16.13 7.89
CA PRO A 312 2.46 -14.83 8.55
C PRO A 312 3.78 -14.08 8.37
N ALA A 313 4.92 -14.79 8.35
CA ALA A 313 6.23 -14.19 8.22
C ALA A 313 6.50 -13.67 6.80
N ALA A 314 6.05 -14.39 5.77
CA ALA A 314 6.13 -13.90 4.40
C ALA A 314 5.16 -12.74 4.15
N ALA A 315 3.95 -12.79 4.71
CA ALA A 315 2.91 -11.77 4.52
C ALA A 315 3.26 -10.42 5.18
N VAL A 316 3.94 -10.46 6.35
CA VAL A 316 4.53 -9.28 6.98
C VAL A 316 5.64 -8.66 6.12
N GLY A 317 6.24 -9.46 5.24
CA GLY A 317 7.41 -9.10 4.48
C GLY A 317 8.62 -8.91 5.39
N ARG A 318 9.82 -9.04 4.81
CA ARG A 318 10.96 -8.37 5.43
C ARG A 318 10.76 -6.91 5.10
N SER A 319 10.45 -6.08 6.09
CA SER A 319 10.63 -4.63 5.97
C SER A 319 11.96 -4.40 5.22
N ARG A 320 11.90 -3.86 4.00
CA ARG A 320 13.12 -3.57 3.21
C ARG A 320 14.01 -2.56 3.92
N LEU A 321 13.45 -1.84 4.89
CA LEU A 321 14.14 -0.98 5.85
C LEU A 321 14.90 -1.76 6.95
N GLY A 322 14.94 -3.10 6.89
CA GLY A 322 15.70 -3.97 7.79
C GLY A 322 17.23 -3.85 7.65
N PRO A 323 17.99 -4.51 8.55
CA PRO A 323 19.23 -4.01 9.20
C PRO A 323 20.50 -3.88 8.33
N ASN A 324 20.41 -3.95 7.01
CA ASN A 324 21.58 -3.94 6.13
C ASN A 324 21.85 -2.59 5.44
N ILE A 325 20.95 -1.60 5.52
CA ILE A 325 21.16 -0.29 4.90
C ILE A 325 22.15 0.58 5.71
N TRP A 326 22.34 0.30 7.01
CA TRP A 326 23.09 1.19 7.93
C TRP A 326 24.38 0.58 8.51
N LYS A 327 24.87 -0.53 7.97
CA LYS A 327 26.11 -1.19 8.44
C LYS A 327 27.42 -0.42 8.16
N GLY A 328 27.34 0.84 7.71
CA GLY A 328 28.50 1.65 7.37
C GLY A 328 28.50 3.09 7.88
N GLU A 329 27.42 3.57 8.51
CA GLU A 329 27.40 4.95 9.00
C GLU A 329 27.92 5.05 10.44
N VAL A 330 28.79 6.03 10.65
CA VAL A 330 29.36 6.38 11.95
C VAL A 330 28.22 6.85 12.84
N VAL A 331 27.86 6.03 13.83
CA VAL A 331 26.99 6.43 14.94
C VAL A 331 27.54 7.74 15.52
N TRP A 332 26.74 8.80 15.40
CA TRP A 332 27.08 10.09 16.01
C TRP A 332 26.99 9.93 17.53
N ASN A 333 28.13 9.66 18.17
CA ASN A 333 28.28 9.78 19.61
C ASN A 333 28.26 11.27 19.95
N GLY A 334 27.07 11.80 20.18
CA GLY A 334 26.91 13.13 20.74
C GLY A 334 27.48 13.16 22.14
N ASP A 335 28.70 13.68 22.28
CA ASP A 335 29.21 14.12 23.57
C ASP A 335 28.24 15.19 24.09
N LEU A 336 27.51 14.86 25.15
CA LEU A 336 26.78 15.82 25.94
C LEU A 336 27.81 16.82 26.48
N ALA A 337 27.80 18.04 25.94
CA ALA A 337 28.53 19.15 26.51
C ALA A 337 27.95 19.46 27.90
N THR A 338 28.54 18.84 28.93
CA THR A 338 28.56 19.35 30.28
C THR A 338 29.60 20.45 30.33
N ASP A 339 29.16 21.68 30.53
CA ASP A 339 29.86 22.81 31.19
C ASP A 339 28.84 23.96 31.13
N GLY A 340 28.47 24.67 32.19
CA GLY A 340 29.16 24.97 33.43
C GLY A 340 28.92 26.48 33.66
N ASP A 341 28.29 26.82 34.79
CA ASP A 341 28.10 28.21 35.21
C ASP A 341 29.45 28.93 35.38
N ALA A 342 29.54 30.20 34.93
CA ALA A 342 30.21 31.34 35.59
C ALA A 342 30.59 32.45 34.58
N GLU A 343 29.82 33.55 34.53
CA GLU A 343 30.18 34.88 35.07
C GLU A 343 29.00 35.86 34.94
#